data_AF-A0A1H5IYC2-F1
#
_entry.id   AF-A0A1H5IYC2-F1
#
_cell.length_a   1.000
_cell.length_b   1.000
_cell.length_c   1.000
_cell.angle_alpha   90.00
_cell.angle_beta   90.00
_cell.angle_gamma   90.00
#
_symmetry.space_group_name_H-M   'P 1'
#
loop_
_entity.id
_entity.type
_entity.pdbx_description
1 polymer ?
#
loop_
_entity_poly.entity_id
_entity_poly.type
_entity_poly.pdbx_seq_one_letter_code
_entity_poly.pdbx_strand_id
1 'polypeptide(L)'
;MDGQAAFLLHQPATGHRVADLVVGESNRLRDVLLGLAENPALPTRLFARLIANGDEDVLFTLAHRDQLTLPQVRDLVAVGNPSLTGFMVRIGLVPWPEIPKEQPGRLLDAVLGGIAPAAVWRAVATDPNPEARREVAYADDAPADVITFLVRDLDLQVVASAAANPNLPPELLPHLARHPARSYGRPSPRTRTRHPLCSPPS
;
A
#
# COMPACT_ATOMS: atom_id res chain seq x y z
N MET A 1 40.53 16.84 63.95
CA MET A 1 41.30 16.10 62.94
C MET A 1 40.28 15.56 61.96
N ASP A 2 39.97 16.40 60.99
CA ASP A 2 38.82 16.30 60.09
C ASP A 2 39.19 15.70 58.74
N GLY A 3 38.24 14.93 58.19
CA GLY A 3 37.94 14.80 56.76
C GLY A 3 38.94 14.00 55.90
N GLN A 4 38.54 13.29 54.85
CA GLN A 4 37.24 13.08 54.22
C GLN A 4 37.40 11.85 53.32
N ALA A 5 36.35 11.04 53.25
CA ALA A 5 36.29 9.78 52.53
C ALA A 5 36.27 9.97 51.00
N ALA A 6 37.02 9.13 50.30
CA ALA A 6 36.92 8.93 48.87
C ALA A 6 35.67 8.09 48.54
N PHE A 7 34.75 8.64 47.73
CA PHE A 7 33.62 7.90 47.16
C PHE A 7 33.64 8.09 45.64
N LEU A 8 34.39 7.23 44.95
CA LEU A 8 34.30 7.09 43.49
C LEU A 8 33.18 6.09 43.19
N LEU A 9 32.06 6.62 42.68
CA LEU A 9 30.89 5.89 42.21
C LEU A 9 31.24 5.00 41.01
N HIS A 10 31.26 3.69 41.23
CA HIS A 10 31.20 2.68 40.17
C HIS A 10 29.71 2.47 39.82
N GLN A 11 29.24 3.12 38.74
CA GLN A 11 27.90 2.92 38.19
C GLN A 11 27.82 1.57 37.45
N PRO A 12 26.73 0.80 37.56
CA PRO A 12 26.68 -0.57 37.06
C PRO A 12 26.29 -0.63 35.56
N ALA A 13 27.09 -1.36 34.77
CA ALA A 13 26.88 -1.63 33.34
C ALA A 13 25.76 -2.67 33.04
N THR A 14 24.80 -2.86 33.95
CA THR A 14 23.76 -3.89 33.86
C THR A 14 22.57 -3.49 32.99
N GLY A 15 22.33 -2.20 32.75
CA GLY A 15 21.17 -1.72 31.97
C GLY A 15 21.22 -2.07 30.48
N HIS A 16 22.39 -1.94 29.83
CA HIS A 16 22.55 -2.25 28.40
C HIS A 16 22.40 -3.75 28.12
N ARG A 17 23.01 -4.59 28.97
CA ARG A 17 23.05 -6.05 28.75
C ARG A 17 21.67 -6.72 28.86
N VAL A 18 20.81 -6.19 29.74
CA VAL A 18 19.42 -6.66 29.87
C VAL A 18 18.57 -6.15 28.71
N ALA A 19 18.76 -4.91 28.25
CA ALA A 19 18.08 -4.40 27.06
C ALA A 19 18.46 -5.22 25.81
N ASP A 20 19.74 -5.54 25.62
CA ASP A 20 20.21 -6.37 24.51
C ASP A 20 19.65 -7.80 24.54
N LEU A 21 19.50 -8.38 25.72
CA LEU A 21 18.85 -9.70 25.91
C LEU A 21 17.35 -9.65 25.59
N VAL A 22 16.64 -8.64 26.08
CA VAL A 22 15.19 -8.46 25.82
C VAL A 22 14.93 -8.17 24.35
N VAL A 23 15.77 -7.35 23.70
CA VAL A 23 15.70 -7.09 22.25
C VAL A 23 16.05 -8.37 21.47
N GLY A 24 17.05 -9.14 21.91
CA GLY A 24 17.42 -10.41 21.31
C GLY A 24 16.32 -11.47 21.38
N GLU A 25 15.63 -11.59 22.51
CA GLU A 25 14.47 -12.49 22.66
C GLU A 25 13.25 -12.01 21.86
N SER A 26 13.00 -10.70 21.84
CA SER A 26 11.91 -10.11 21.04
C SER A 26 12.11 -10.36 19.54
N ASN A 27 13.34 -10.25 19.04
CA ASN A 27 13.66 -10.58 17.65
C ASN A 27 13.48 -12.07 17.36
N ARG A 28 13.92 -12.97 18.25
CA ARG A 28 13.70 -14.41 18.06
C ARG A 28 12.22 -14.78 18.04
N LEU A 29 11.40 -14.17 18.91
CA LEU A 29 9.96 -14.40 18.90
C LEU A 29 9.34 -13.93 17.58
N ARG A 30 9.75 -12.77 17.08
CA ARG A 30 9.31 -12.24 15.79
C ARG A 30 9.65 -13.18 14.64
N ASP A 31 10.88 -13.70 14.59
CA ASP A 31 11.30 -14.67 13.56
C ASP A 31 10.44 -15.95 13.59
N VAL A 32 10.08 -16.42 14.78
CA VAL A 32 9.18 -17.58 14.94
C VAL A 32 7.77 -17.25 14.44
N LEU A 33 7.23 -16.06 14.76
CA LEU A 33 5.91 -15.64 14.29
C LEU A 33 5.87 -15.49 12.76
N LEU A 34 6.93 -14.95 12.16
CA LEU A 34 7.09 -14.87 10.71
C LEU A 34 7.16 -16.27 10.07
N GLY A 35 7.98 -17.17 10.62
CA GLY A 35 8.04 -18.55 10.13
C GLY A 35 6.71 -19.31 10.27
N LEU A 36 5.93 -19.04 11.33
CA LEU A 36 4.57 -19.56 11.46
C LEU A 36 3.61 -18.94 10.43
N ALA A 37 3.74 -17.64 10.15
CA ALA A 37 2.95 -16.95 9.14
C ALA A 37 3.22 -17.46 7.72
N GLU A 38 4.45 -17.89 7.41
CA GLU A 38 4.79 -18.50 6.13
C GLU A 38 4.27 -19.94 5.97
N ASN A 39 4.01 -20.65 7.07
CA ASN A 39 3.63 -22.06 7.02
C ASN A 39 2.26 -22.28 6.33
N PRO A 40 2.19 -22.87 5.12
CA PRO A 40 0.94 -23.05 4.38
C PRO A 40 -0.08 -23.93 5.11
N ALA A 41 0.38 -24.86 5.96
CA ALA A 41 -0.45 -25.77 6.73
C ALA A 41 -0.88 -25.21 8.10
N LEU A 42 -0.77 -23.89 8.33
CA LEU A 42 -1.10 -23.26 9.60
C LEU A 42 -2.58 -23.51 9.98
N PRO A 43 -2.87 -24.11 11.15
CA PRO A 43 -4.23 -24.32 11.61
C PRO A 43 -5.01 -23.00 11.77
N THR A 44 -6.30 -23.00 11.46
CA THR A 44 -7.17 -21.81 11.52
C THR A 44 -7.13 -21.09 12.87
N ARG A 45 -7.04 -21.82 13.99
CA ARG A 45 -6.91 -21.23 15.33
C ARG A 45 -5.62 -20.44 15.51
N LEU A 46 -4.51 -20.92 14.95
CA LEU A 46 -3.24 -20.20 15.02
C LEU A 46 -3.22 -19.02 14.06
N PHE A 47 -3.81 -19.16 12.87
CA PHE A 47 -4.03 -18.05 11.95
C PHE A 47 -4.79 -16.89 12.61
N ALA A 48 -5.93 -17.17 13.25
CA ALA A 48 -6.70 -16.16 13.97
C ALA A 48 -5.91 -15.51 15.13
N ARG A 49 -5.05 -16.28 15.83
CA ARG A 49 -4.20 -15.72 16.89
C ARG A 49 -3.09 -14.83 16.34
N LEU A 50 -2.49 -15.18 15.21
CA LEU A 50 -1.51 -14.32 14.52
C LEU A 50 -2.18 -13.03 14.01
N ILE A 51 -3.41 -13.10 13.52
CA ILE A 51 -4.17 -11.90 13.16
C ILE A 51 -4.40 -10.99 14.37
N ALA A 52 -4.81 -11.57 15.50
CA ALA A 52 -5.16 -10.80 16.69
C ALA A 52 -3.95 -10.21 17.44
N ASN A 53 -2.75 -10.79 17.30
CA ASN A 53 -1.57 -10.44 18.10
C ASN A 53 -0.32 -10.13 17.27
N GLY A 54 -0.37 -10.32 15.95
CA GLY A 54 0.74 -10.10 15.04
C GLY A 54 0.98 -8.62 14.79
N ASP A 55 2.25 -8.28 14.54
CA ASP A 55 2.63 -6.97 14.04
C ASP A 55 2.33 -6.85 12.53
N GLU A 56 2.63 -5.67 11.97
CA GLU A 56 2.37 -5.38 10.56
C GLU A 56 3.06 -6.39 9.64
N ASP A 57 4.31 -6.76 9.90
CA ASP A 57 5.06 -7.70 9.06
C ASP A 57 4.47 -9.11 9.08
N VAL A 58 4.01 -9.58 10.24
CA VAL A 58 3.29 -10.85 10.35
C VAL A 58 2.01 -10.80 9.50
N LEU A 59 1.23 -9.72 9.59
CA LEU A 59 0.00 -9.58 8.81
C LEU A 59 0.27 -9.51 7.30
N PHE A 60 1.29 -8.78 6.87
CA PHE A 60 1.71 -8.73 5.47
C PHE A 60 2.20 -10.08 4.97
N THR A 61 2.94 -10.82 5.80
CA THR A 61 3.39 -12.19 5.48
C THR A 61 2.20 -13.13 5.30
N LEU A 62 1.19 -13.04 6.18
CA LEU A 62 -0.06 -13.79 6.01
C LEU A 62 -0.79 -13.42 4.72
N ALA A 63 -0.83 -12.13 4.35
CA ALA A 63 -1.48 -11.65 3.14
C ALA A 63 -0.79 -12.09 1.83
N HIS A 64 0.52 -12.36 1.86
CA HIS A 64 1.28 -12.85 0.69
C HIS A 64 1.09 -14.34 0.40
N ARG A 65 0.29 -15.06 1.19
CA ARG A 65 0.08 -16.50 0.98
C ARG A 65 -0.80 -16.75 -0.24
N ASP A 66 -0.32 -17.61 -1.13
CA ASP A 66 -1.05 -18.01 -2.35
C ASP A 66 -2.36 -18.78 -2.09
N GLN A 67 -2.58 -19.27 -0.87
CA GLN A 67 -3.68 -20.17 -0.50
C GLN A 67 -4.69 -19.53 0.47
N LEU A 68 -4.83 -18.20 0.48
CA LEU A 68 -5.81 -17.55 1.34
C LEU A 68 -7.24 -17.89 0.91
N THR A 69 -8.04 -18.33 1.87
CA THR A 69 -9.48 -18.50 1.69
C THR A 69 -10.20 -17.17 1.93
N LEU A 70 -11.39 -17.00 1.33
CA LEU A 70 -12.19 -15.78 1.50
C LEU A 70 -12.49 -15.43 2.98
N PRO A 71 -12.80 -16.38 3.88
CA PRO A 71 -12.93 -16.09 5.31
C PRO A 71 -11.64 -15.51 5.93
N GLN A 72 -10.47 -16.03 5.55
CA GLN A 72 -9.19 -15.52 6.05
C GLN A 72 -8.88 -14.10 5.54
N VAL A 73 -9.23 -13.81 4.29
CA VAL A 73 -9.16 -12.46 3.73
C VAL A 73 -10.05 -11.51 4.54
N ARG A 74 -11.29 -11.91 4.84
CA ARG A 74 -12.21 -11.13 5.68
C ARG A 74 -11.66 -10.89 7.08
N ASP A 75 -11.08 -11.90 7.71
CA ASP A 75 -10.45 -11.77 9.03
C ASP A 75 -9.30 -10.75 9.01
N LEU A 76 -8.45 -10.77 7.96
CA LEU A 76 -7.37 -9.80 7.78
C LEU A 76 -7.89 -8.38 7.56
N VAL A 77 -8.95 -8.20 6.75
CA VAL A 77 -9.59 -6.90 6.54
C VAL A 77 -10.25 -6.39 7.82
N ALA A 78 -10.83 -7.29 8.63
CA ALA A 78 -11.50 -6.96 9.89
C ALA A 78 -10.54 -6.44 10.98
N VAL A 79 -9.23 -6.71 10.87
CA VAL A 79 -8.20 -6.07 11.71
C VAL A 79 -8.26 -4.54 11.57
N GLY A 80 -8.69 -4.04 10.41
CA GLY A 80 -8.83 -2.62 10.15
C GLY A 80 -7.51 -1.88 9.95
N ASN A 81 -6.40 -2.59 9.73
CA ASN A 81 -5.13 -1.96 9.36
C ASN A 81 -5.27 -1.31 7.96
N PRO A 82 -5.13 0.03 7.84
CA PRO A 82 -5.37 0.70 6.58
C PRO A 82 -4.35 0.35 5.48
N SER A 83 -3.08 0.21 5.84
CA SER A 83 -1.98 -0.12 4.91
C SER A 83 -2.16 -1.52 4.34
N LEU A 84 -2.40 -2.51 5.21
CA LEU A 84 -2.63 -3.90 4.83
C LEU A 84 -3.86 -4.04 3.93
N THR A 85 -4.99 -3.46 4.34
CA THR A 85 -6.23 -3.54 3.57
C THR A 85 -6.07 -2.91 2.19
N GLY A 86 -5.34 -1.79 2.08
CA GLY A 86 -5.10 -1.12 0.80
C GLY A 86 -4.23 -1.94 -0.13
N PHE A 87 -3.19 -2.55 0.43
CA PHE A 87 -2.38 -3.52 -0.28
C PHE A 87 -3.24 -4.67 -0.81
N MET A 88 -4.02 -5.34 0.05
CA MET A 88 -4.85 -6.48 -0.32
C MET A 88 -5.87 -6.14 -1.43
N VAL A 89 -6.47 -4.95 -1.38
CA VAL A 89 -7.38 -4.46 -2.43
C VAL A 89 -6.62 -4.28 -3.75
N ARG A 90 -5.44 -3.65 -3.72
CA ARG A 90 -4.65 -3.35 -4.92
C ARG A 90 -4.12 -4.60 -5.63
N ILE A 91 -3.82 -5.66 -4.88
CA ILE A 91 -3.41 -6.94 -5.47
C ILE A 91 -4.60 -7.86 -5.82
N GLY A 92 -5.84 -7.40 -5.58
CA GLY A 92 -7.06 -8.13 -5.96
C GLY A 92 -7.43 -9.29 -5.03
N LEU A 93 -6.87 -9.36 -3.81
CA LEU A 93 -7.25 -10.37 -2.82
C LEU A 93 -8.64 -10.11 -2.23
N VAL A 94 -9.06 -8.85 -2.15
CA VAL A 94 -10.38 -8.46 -1.66
C VAL A 94 -11.32 -8.26 -2.85
N PRO A 95 -12.40 -9.06 -2.99
CA PRO A 95 -13.35 -8.89 -4.08
C PRO A 95 -14.13 -7.58 -3.91
N TRP A 96 -14.50 -6.93 -5.03
CA TRP A 96 -15.19 -5.64 -5.06
C TRP A 96 -16.36 -5.48 -4.06
N PRO A 97 -17.26 -6.47 -3.87
CA PRO A 97 -18.36 -6.36 -2.91
C PRO A 97 -17.89 -6.19 -1.45
N GLU A 98 -16.72 -6.74 -1.10
CA GLU A 98 -16.20 -6.80 0.27
C GLU A 98 -15.28 -5.65 0.64
N ILE A 99 -14.96 -4.78 -0.33
CA ILE A 99 -14.14 -3.60 -0.07
C ILE A 99 -14.92 -2.65 0.86
N PRO A 100 -14.34 -2.25 2.01
CA PRO A 100 -14.96 -1.31 2.94
C PRO A 100 -14.84 0.12 2.40
N LYS A 101 -15.82 0.57 1.62
CA LYS A 101 -15.76 1.81 0.81
C LYS A 101 -15.71 3.08 1.67
N GLU A 102 -16.10 2.97 2.93
CA GLU A 102 -16.14 4.05 3.91
C GLU A 102 -14.73 4.41 4.42
N GLN A 103 -13.76 3.50 4.30
CA GLN A 103 -12.39 3.82 4.68
C GLN A 103 -11.70 4.67 3.60
N PRO A 104 -10.90 5.67 3.99
CA PRO A 104 -10.22 6.54 3.05
C PRO A 104 -9.28 5.77 2.12
N GLY A 105 -9.21 6.18 0.84
CA GLY A 105 -8.30 5.60 -0.15
C GLY A 105 -8.76 4.28 -0.78
N ARG A 106 -9.81 3.62 -0.28
CA ARG A 106 -10.22 2.29 -0.76
C ARG A 106 -10.72 2.25 -2.20
N LEU A 107 -11.43 3.31 -2.59
CA LEU A 107 -11.88 3.46 -3.97
C LEU A 107 -10.68 3.65 -4.90
N LEU A 108 -9.66 4.39 -4.47
CA LEU A 108 -8.41 4.55 -5.21
C LEU A 108 -7.66 3.21 -5.28
N ASP A 109 -7.55 2.47 -4.18
CA ASP A 109 -6.90 1.15 -4.19
C ASP A 109 -7.58 0.19 -5.17
N ALA A 110 -8.92 0.20 -5.22
CA ALA A 110 -9.68 -0.62 -6.16
C ALA A 110 -9.48 -0.21 -7.62
N VAL A 111 -9.34 1.10 -7.87
CA VAL A 111 -9.00 1.68 -9.18
C VAL A 111 -7.60 1.22 -9.60
N LEU A 112 -6.60 1.39 -8.74
CA LEU A 112 -5.21 1.00 -9.01
C LEU A 112 -5.05 -0.52 -9.12
N GLY A 113 -5.91 -1.29 -8.46
CA GLY A 113 -6.00 -2.75 -8.57
C GLY A 113 -6.74 -3.25 -9.80
N GLY A 114 -7.35 -2.37 -10.61
CA GLY A 114 -8.06 -2.75 -11.83
C GLY A 114 -9.36 -3.52 -11.61
N ILE A 115 -9.89 -3.51 -10.39
CA ILE A 115 -11.15 -4.20 -10.02
C ILE A 115 -12.34 -3.24 -9.88
N ALA A 116 -12.09 -1.94 -9.98
CA ALA A 116 -13.11 -0.91 -9.80
C ALA A 116 -14.03 -0.75 -11.04
N PRO A 117 -15.36 -0.72 -10.84
CA PRO A 117 -16.30 -0.32 -11.88
C PRO A 117 -16.06 1.09 -12.41
N ALA A 118 -16.48 1.36 -13.65
CA ALA A 118 -16.31 2.65 -14.33
C ALA A 118 -16.86 3.87 -13.57
N ALA A 119 -17.90 3.69 -12.74
CA ALA A 119 -18.44 4.77 -11.91
C ALA A 119 -17.44 5.24 -10.83
N VAL A 120 -16.63 4.32 -10.31
CA VAL A 120 -15.65 4.59 -9.24
C VAL A 120 -14.50 5.43 -9.76
N TRP A 121 -14.05 5.17 -10.99
CA TRP A 121 -13.04 6.01 -11.65
C TRP A 121 -13.46 7.49 -11.67
N ARG A 122 -14.71 7.78 -12.00
CA ARG A 122 -15.26 9.15 -11.99
C ARG A 122 -15.34 9.73 -10.58
N ALA A 123 -15.71 8.92 -9.60
CA ALA A 123 -15.76 9.36 -8.20
C ALA A 123 -14.37 9.77 -7.69
N VAL A 124 -13.35 8.92 -7.89
CA VAL A 124 -11.98 9.22 -7.45
C VAL A 124 -11.35 10.35 -8.27
N ALA A 125 -11.73 10.53 -9.53
CA ALA A 125 -11.31 11.68 -10.34
C ALA A 125 -11.85 13.02 -9.80
N THR A 126 -12.88 13.00 -8.94
CA THR A 126 -13.40 14.19 -8.25
C THR A 126 -12.98 14.27 -6.78
N ASP A 127 -12.06 13.39 -6.35
CA ASP A 127 -11.60 13.35 -4.96
C ASP A 127 -10.96 14.70 -4.55
N PRO A 128 -11.27 15.25 -3.37
CA PRO A 128 -10.66 16.50 -2.91
C PRO A 128 -9.14 16.40 -2.79
N ASN A 129 -8.57 15.22 -2.56
CA ASN A 129 -7.13 15.01 -2.49
C ASN A 129 -6.52 15.00 -3.91
N PRO A 130 -5.67 15.98 -4.27
CA PRO A 130 -5.00 15.99 -5.58
C PRO A 130 -4.10 14.78 -5.81
N GLU A 131 -3.56 14.17 -4.75
CA GLU A 131 -2.76 12.95 -4.89
C GLU A 131 -3.59 11.78 -5.41
N ALA A 132 -4.82 11.61 -4.93
CA ALA A 132 -5.72 10.58 -5.43
C ALA A 132 -6.06 10.80 -6.92
N ARG A 133 -6.36 12.04 -7.30
CA ARG A 133 -6.62 12.40 -8.71
C ARG A 133 -5.38 12.19 -9.59
N ARG A 134 -4.18 12.48 -9.07
CA ARG A 134 -2.90 12.26 -9.76
C ARG A 134 -2.66 10.77 -10.03
N GLU A 135 -2.90 9.91 -9.04
CA GLU A 135 -2.77 8.46 -9.20
C GLU A 135 -3.78 7.90 -10.22
N VAL A 136 -5.02 8.40 -10.23
CA VAL A 136 -6.01 8.07 -11.28
C VAL A 136 -5.52 8.50 -12.67
N ALA A 137 -5.01 9.74 -12.80
CA ALA A 137 -4.46 10.23 -14.06
C ALA A 137 -3.24 9.42 -14.52
N TYR A 138 -2.49 8.84 -13.59
CA TYR A 138 -1.34 8.00 -13.89
C TYR A 138 -1.75 6.58 -14.31
N ALA A 139 -2.91 6.07 -13.95
CA ALA A 139 -3.30 4.69 -14.27
C ALA A 139 -3.46 4.45 -15.80
N ASP A 140 -2.81 3.41 -16.33
CA ASP A 140 -2.82 3.08 -17.77
C ASP A 140 -4.19 2.65 -18.30
N ASP A 141 -5.05 2.14 -17.42
CA ASP A 141 -6.41 1.69 -17.68
C ASP A 141 -7.46 2.77 -17.40
N ALA A 142 -7.03 3.99 -17.10
CA ALA A 142 -7.92 5.12 -16.87
C ALA A 142 -8.81 5.39 -18.10
N PRO A 143 -10.15 5.43 -17.94
CA PRO A 143 -11.06 5.73 -19.04
C PRO A 143 -10.77 7.08 -19.71
N ALA A 144 -10.92 7.15 -21.03
CA ALA A 144 -10.62 8.36 -21.79
C ALA A 144 -11.44 9.59 -21.34
N ASP A 145 -12.69 9.39 -20.90
CA ASP A 145 -13.53 10.47 -20.36
C ASP A 145 -13.02 10.99 -19.01
N VAL A 146 -12.46 10.11 -18.17
CA VAL A 146 -11.81 10.47 -16.90
C VAL A 146 -10.52 11.26 -17.16
N ILE A 147 -9.68 10.82 -18.09
CA ILE A 147 -8.47 11.56 -18.48
C ILE A 147 -8.81 12.93 -19.09
N THR A 148 -9.85 12.98 -19.93
CA THR A 148 -10.36 14.24 -20.51
C THR A 148 -10.80 15.22 -19.44
N PHE A 149 -11.42 14.73 -18.36
CA PHE A 149 -11.80 15.54 -17.20
C PHE A 149 -10.56 16.05 -16.44
N LEU A 150 -9.62 15.16 -16.10
CA LEU A 150 -8.42 15.48 -15.30
C LEU A 150 -7.41 16.39 -16.02
N VAL A 151 -7.46 16.47 -17.35
CA VAL A 151 -6.63 17.41 -18.12
C VAL A 151 -6.97 18.89 -17.85
N ARG A 152 -8.13 19.15 -17.23
CA ARG A 152 -8.61 20.49 -16.85
C ARG A 152 -8.52 20.73 -15.33
N ASP A 153 -7.80 19.87 -14.61
CA ASP A 153 -7.65 19.99 -13.17
C ASP A 153 -6.96 21.30 -12.77
N LEU A 154 -7.23 21.75 -11.55
CA LEU A 154 -6.59 22.92 -10.97
C LEU A 154 -5.16 22.62 -10.52
N ASP A 155 -4.87 21.36 -10.19
CA ASP A 155 -3.54 20.90 -9.81
C ASP A 155 -2.70 20.54 -11.03
N LEU A 156 -1.56 21.22 -11.17
CA LEU A 156 -0.66 21.05 -12.32
C LEU A 156 -0.02 19.66 -12.39
N GLN A 157 0.18 18.97 -11.27
CA GLN A 157 0.72 17.60 -11.27
C GLN A 157 -0.30 16.60 -11.79
N VAL A 158 -1.60 16.84 -11.50
CA VAL A 158 -2.70 16.06 -12.07
C VAL A 158 -2.77 16.28 -13.57
N VAL A 159 -2.75 17.54 -14.03
CA VAL A 159 -2.75 17.88 -15.47
C VAL A 159 -1.56 17.25 -16.19
N ALA A 160 -0.35 17.35 -15.62
CA ALA A 160 0.85 16.74 -16.21
C ALA A 160 0.74 15.22 -16.32
N SER A 161 0.19 14.56 -15.31
CA SER A 161 -0.03 13.10 -15.32
C SER A 161 -1.07 12.70 -16.36
N ALA A 162 -2.18 13.45 -16.45
CA ALA A 162 -3.23 13.20 -17.44
C ALA A 162 -2.74 13.45 -18.87
N ALA A 163 -1.90 14.48 -19.07
CA ALA A 163 -1.28 14.79 -20.35
C ALA A 163 -0.33 13.69 -20.84
N ALA A 164 0.31 12.97 -19.91
CA ALA A 164 1.20 11.86 -20.20
C ALA A 164 0.47 10.50 -20.33
N ASN A 165 -0.85 10.47 -20.07
CA ASN A 165 -1.61 9.23 -20.11
C ASN A 165 -1.87 8.78 -21.58
N PRO A 166 -1.63 7.50 -21.91
CA PRO A 166 -1.83 6.99 -23.27
C PRO A 166 -3.28 7.06 -23.76
N ASN A 167 -4.25 7.12 -22.86
CA ASN A 167 -5.68 7.18 -23.19
C ASN A 167 -6.17 8.62 -23.41
N LEU A 168 -5.28 9.62 -23.37
CA LEU A 168 -5.64 11.00 -23.71
C LEU A 168 -6.04 11.11 -25.19
N PRO A 169 -7.25 11.64 -25.50
CA PRO A 169 -7.63 11.94 -26.87
C PRO A 169 -6.65 12.93 -27.53
N PRO A 170 -6.07 12.61 -28.70
CA PRO A 170 -5.06 13.46 -29.36
C PRO A 170 -5.53 14.89 -29.65
N GLU A 171 -6.83 15.07 -29.86
CA GLU A 171 -7.49 16.35 -30.09
C GLU A 171 -7.41 17.35 -28.91
N LEU A 172 -7.06 16.87 -27.72
CA LEU A 172 -6.84 17.71 -26.53
C LEU A 172 -5.38 18.18 -26.39
N LEU A 173 -4.43 17.60 -27.11
CA LEU A 173 -3.01 17.99 -27.08
C LEU A 173 -2.78 19.49 -27.43
N PRO A 174 -3.46 20.09 -28.43
CA PRO A 174 -3.32 21.52 -28.72
C PRO A 174 -3.78 22.43 -27.58
N HIS A 175 -4.75 22.00 -26.77
CA HIS A 175 -5.19 22.74 -25.58
C HIS A 175 -4.13 22.72 -24.48
N LEU A 176 -3.45 21.57 -24.29
CA LEU A 176 -2.38 21.43 -23.31
C LEU A 176 -1.12 22.22 -23.68
N ALA A 177 -0.80 22.32 -24.97
CA ALA A 177 0.30 23.14 -25.45
C ALA A 177 0.10 24.65 -25.16
N ARG A 178 -1.15 25.08 -24.91
CA ARG A 178 -1.52 26.45 -24.52
C ARG A 178 -1.65 26.61 -23.00
N HIS A 179 -1.63 25.52 -22.25
CA HIS A 179 -1.63 25.58 -20.80
C HIS A 179 -0.29 26.16 -20.33
N PRO A 180 -0.27 27.12 -19.39
CA PRO A 180 0.98 27.72 -18.92
C PRO A 180 1.81 26.68 -18.16
N ALA A 181 2.61 25.90 -18.88
CA ALA A 181 3.55 24.95 -18.32
C ALA A 181 4.80 25.70 -17.86
N ARG A 182 4.87 26.05 -16.58
CA ARG A 182 6.17 26.30 -15.94
C ARG A 182 6.85 24.93 -15.74
N SER A 183 7.66 24.60 -16.73
CA SER A 183 8.75 23.62 -16.74
C SER A 183 9.03 22.87 -15.43
N TYR A 184 8.66 21.59 -15.36
CA TYR A 184 9.49 20.58 -14.70
C TYR A 184 9.34 19.21 -15.40
N GLY A 185 10.47 18.63 -15.78
CA GLY A 185 10.68 17.17 -15.89
C GLY A 185 9.93 16.44 -17.01
N ARG A 186 10.65 16.12 -18.09
CA ARG A 186 10.25 15.13 -19.09
C ARG A 186 9.79 13.81 -18.42
N PRO A 187 8.62 13.25 -18.71
CA PRO A 187 8.20 11.98 -18.15
C PRO A 187 9.12 10.85 -18.63
N SER A 188 9.52 9.98 -17.70
CA SER A 188 10.34 8.79 -17.96
C SER A 188 9.51 7.73 -18.70
N PRO A 189 10.07 6.98 -19.68
CA PRO A 189 9.36 5.92 -20.36
C PRO A 189 8.94 4.82 -19.37
N ARG A 190 7.65 4.47 -19.38
CA ARG A 190 7.04 3.46 -18.49
C ARG A 190 7.54 2.05 -18.80
N THR A 191 8.24 1.43 -17.84
CA THR A 191 8.32 -0.03 -17.71
C THR A 191 7.46 -0.44 -16.52
N ARG A 192 6.24 -0.92 -16.79
CA ARG A 192 5.51 -1.72 -15.81
C ARG A 192 6.01 -3.15 -15.97
N THR A 193 6.87 -3.60 -15.05
CA THR A 193 7.17 -5.03 -14.88
C THR A 193 5.87 -5.74 -14.55
N ARG A 194 5.20 -6.25 -15.59
CA ARG A 194 4.19 -7.30 -15.41
C ARG A 194 4.95 -8.51 -14.87
N HIS A 195 4.64 -8.93 -13.65
CA HIS A 195 5.05 -10.23 -13.13
C HIS A 195 4.66 -11.32 -14.15
N PRO A 196 5.59 -12.19 -14.59
CA PRO A 196 5.26 -13.23 -15.54
C PRO A 196 4.82 -14.47 -14.77
N LEU A 197 3.52 -14.62 -14.52
CA LEU A 197 2.96 -15.92 -14.14
C LEU A 197 1.63 -16.14 -14.86
N CYS A 198 1.74 -16.46 -16.15
CA CYS A 198 0.79 -17.35 -16.84
C CYS A 198 1.46 -17.88 -18.10
N SER A 199 2.01 -19.09 -18.01
CA SER A 199 2.18 -19.94 -19.19
C SER A 199 0.84 -20.67 -19.42
N PRO A 200 0.26 -20.70 -20.63
CA PRO A 200 -0.86 -21.60 -20.91
C PRO A 200 -0.34 -23.04 -21.08
N PRO A 201 -1.13 -24.07 -20.74
CA PRO A 201 -0.69 -25.45 -20.91
C PRO A 201 -0.86 -25.94 -22.36
N SER A 202 0.19 -26.64 -22.82
CA SER A 202 0.35 -27.56 -23.97
C SER A 202 -0.16 -27.14 -25.34
#